data_AF-A0A368PX67-F1
#
_entry.id   AF-A0A368PX67-F1
#
_cell.length_a   1.000
_cell.length_b   1.000
_cell.length_c   1.000
_cell.angle_alpha   90.00
_cell.angle_beta   90.00
_cell.angle_gamma   90.00
#
_symmetry.space_group_name_H-M   'P 1'
#
loop_
_entity.id
_entity.type
_entity.pdbx_description
1 polymer ?
#
loop_
_entity_poly.entity_id
_entity_poly.type
_entity_poly.pdbx_seq_one_letter_code
_entity_poly.pdbx_strand_id
1 'polypeptide(L)'
;MPLKRPLVPARSGVRSWRVTSPRSAPTGCALVDMTSPSCRATDRGVPPPLRRREPGAMEAELARMDTRFIFRRILTTRDTGAISLSPEWWGPPDRDIPLPPWLPKEYVDRLAAKFDETGFAGAINFYRCLNLNWELTAPWTGAKVAVPTKYMAGEEAMSCSYTGVQEYIHKGGLKGDVPGLEEVAVVAGAAHCIHLEKPEEVTEHIYDFIKRF
;
A
#
# COMPACT_ATOMS: atom_id res chain seq x y z
N MET A 1 -34.77 -25.65 -30.56
CA MET A 1 -33.29 -25.74 -30.47
C MET A 1 -32.75 -24.50 -29.77
N PRO A 2 -32.19 -24.60 -28.56
CA PRO A 2 -31.42 -23.51 -27.97
C PRO A 2 -29.91 -23.78 -28.15
N LEU A 3 -29.19 -22.82 -28.75
CA LEU A 3 -27.74 -22.85 -28.88
C LEU A 3 -27.09 -22.77 -27.48
N LYS A 4 -26.40 -23.85 -27.09
CA LYS A 4 -25.47 -23.83 -25.95
C LYS A 4 -24.26 -22.95 -26.33
N ARG A 5 -24.06 -21.84 -25.62
CA ARG A 5 -22.77 -21.13 -25.61
C ARG A 5 -21.73 -22.04 -24.94
N PRO A 6 -20.51 -22.19 -25.50
CA PRO A 6 -19.46 -22.93 -24.82
C PRO A 6 -18.93 -22.12 -23.62
N LEU A 7 -18.85 -22.78 -22.47
CA LEU A 7 -18.13 -22.32 -21.28
C LEU A 7 -16.65 -22.15 -21.66
N VAL A 8 -16.15 -20.92 -21.60
CA VAL A 8 -14.72 -20.64 -21.61
C VAL A 8 -14.18 -21.01 -20.22
N PRO A 9 -13.12 -21.83 -20.10
CA PRO A 9 -12.55 -22.11 -18.80
C PRO A 9 -11.91 -20.84 -18.23
N ALA A 10 -12.26 -20.48 -17.00
CA ALA A 10 -11.51 -19.50 -16.23
C ALA A 10 -10.05 -19.97 -16.15
N ARG A 11 -9.13 -19.21 -16.74
CA ARG A 11 -7.70 -19.48 -16.61
C ARG A 11 -7.30 -19.13 -15.18
N SER A 12 -7.31 -20.12 -14.29
CA SER A 12 -6.61 -20.07 -13.00
C SER A 12 -5.10 -20.07 -13.24
N GLY A 13 -4.58 -18.95 -13.73
CA GLY A 13 -3.15 -18.73 -13.92
C GLY A 13 -2.53 -18.13 -12.68
N VAL A 14 -2.39 -18.91 -11.60
CA VAL A 14 -1.49 -18.55 -10.50
C VAL A 14 -0.07 -18.58 -11.08
N ARG A 15 0.48 -17.43 -11.45
CA ARG A 15 1.88 -17.31 -11.84
C ARG A 15 2.73 -17.20 -10.57
N SER A 16 3.71 -18.07 -10.46
CA SER A 16 4.75 -17.95 -9.45
C SER A 16 5.67 -16.77 -9.79
N TRP A 17 6.02 -16.01 -8.77
CA TRP A 17 6.98 -14.92 -8.84
C TRP A 17 8.37 -15.43 -9.24
N ARG A 18 9.01 -14.80 -10.22
CA ARG A 18 10.47 -14.85 -10.36
C ARG A 18 11.06 -13.69 -9.57
N VAL A 19 11.71 -14.04 -8.46
CA VAL A 19 12.54 -13.12 -7.68
C VAL A 19 13.72 -12.68 -8.54
N THR A 20 13.77 -11.41 -8.92
CA THR A 20 15.04 -10.77 -9.31
C THR A 20 15.54 -10.01 -8.09
N SER A 21 16.55 -10.57 -7.43
CA SER A 21 17.19 -10.00 -6.25
C SER A 21 18.02 -8.77 -6.64
N PRO A 22 17.79 -7.58 -6.05
CA PRO A 22 18.82 -6.58 -5.92
C PRO A 22 19.73 -7.00 -4.75
N ARG A 23 21.04 -6.95 -4.99
CA ARG A 23 22.15 -7.35 -4.11
C ARG A 23 21.84 -7.36 -2.60
N SER A 24 22.06 -8.53 -2.02
CA SER A 24 22.02 -8.91 -0.61
C SER A 24 22.62 -7.88 0.37
N ALA A 25 21.85 -7.52 1.39
CA ALA A 25 22.35 -7.14 2.72
C ALA A 25 21.99 -8.26 3.72
N PRO A 26 22.81 -8.51 4.76
CA PRO A 26 22.85 -9.80 5.43
C PRO A 26 21.61 -10.09 6.28
N THR A 27 21.23 -11.36 6.19
CA THR A 27 20.15 -12.06 6.86
C THR A 27 20.30 -12.03 8.38
N GLY A 28 19.24 -11.62 9.07
CA GLY A 28 19.13 -11.72 10.52
C GLY A 28 17.68 -11.60 10.93
N CYS A 29 17.03 -12.75 11.13
CA CYS A 29 15.72 -12.83 11.77
C CYS A 29 15.86 -12.31 13.20
N ALA A 30 15.33 -11.13 13.47
CA ALA A 30 15.08 -10.65 14.82
C ALA A 30 13.77 -9.86 14.77
N LEU A 31 12.85 -10.18 15.67
CA LEU A 31 11.85 -9.23 16.15
C LEU A 31 12.56 -7.89 16.30
N VAL A 32 12.18 -6.90 15.49
CA VAL A 32 12.69 -5.55 15.67
C VAL A 32 12.14 -5.10 17.01
N ASP A 33 12.95 -5.23 18.04
CA ASP A 33 12.73 -4.56 19.30
C ASP A 33 12.67 -3.06 18.98
N MET A 34 11.45 -2.54 18.90
CA MET A 34 11.18 -1.15 18.55
C MET A 34 11.69 -0.16 19.61
N THR A 35 12.22 -0.67 20.74
CA THR A 35 12.88 0.12 21.78
C THR A 35 14.40 0.18 21.64
N SER A 36 14.99 -0.60 20.71
CA SER A 36 16.44 -0.70 20.54
C SER A 36 17.08 0.62 20.09
N PRO A 37 18.21 1.04 20.69
CA PRO A 37 18.92 2.27 20.33
C PRO A 37 19.40 2.33 18.87
N SER A 38 19.52 1.19 18.18
CA SER A 38 19.88 1.16 16.75
C SER A 38 18.80 1.77 15.84
N CYS A 39 17.54 1.83 16.29
CA CYS A 39 16.46 2.58 15.65
C CYS A 39 16.49 4.10 15.97
N ARG A 40 17.47 4.59 16.75
CA ARG A 40 17.68 6.03 17.06
C ARG A 40 18.71 6.69 16.17
N ALA A 41 19.41 5.95 15.32
CA ALA A 41 20.33 6.56 14.37
C ALA A 41 19.53 7.29 13.29
N THR A 42 19.40 8.61 13.44
CA THR A 42 19.14 9.53 12.33
C THR A 42 20.33 9.37 11.39
N ASP A 43 20.19 8.53 10.38
CA ASP A 43 21.09 8.54 9.24
C ASP A 43 21.03 9.97 8.67
N ARG A 44 22.16 10.68 8.66
CA ARG A 44 22.19 12.10 8.31
C ARG A 44 21.73 12.25 6.86
N GLY A 45 20.49 12.67 6.68
CA GLY A 45 19.87 12.88 5.36
C GLY A 45 18.57 12.10 5.13
N VAL A 46 18.24 11.10 5.96
CA VAL A 46 16.94 10.43 5.87
C VAL A 46 15.98 11.10 6.86
N PRO A 47 14.86 11.69 6.38
CA PRO A 47 13.90 12.27 7.30
C PRO A 47 13.37 11.23 8.29
N PRO A 48 13.03 11.62 9.53
CA PRO A 48 12.42 10.70 10.46
C PRO A 48 11.11 10.14 9.87
N PRO A 49 10.77 8.86 10.17
CA PRO A 49 9.56 8.24 9.67
C PRO A 49 8.34 9.07 10.08
N LEU A 50 7.27 9.05 9.28
CA LEU A 50 6.09 9.91 9.47
C LEU A 50 5.53 9.89 10.90
N ARG A 51 5.58 8.73 11.56
CA ARG A 51 5.15 8.54 12.95
C ARG A 51 5.94 9.32 14.01
N ARG A 52 7.13 9.83 13.66
CA ARG A 52 8.05 10.55 14.57
C ARG A 52 8.22 12.03 14.19
N ARG A 53 7.51 12.52 13.18
CA ARG A 53 7.58 13.93 12.78
C ARG A 53 6.65 14.78 13.65
N GLU A 54 7.15 15.94 14.07
CA GLU A 54 6.37 16.91 14.84
C GLU A 54 5.12 17.38 14.06
N PRO A 55 4.01 17.67 14.75
CA PRO A 55 2.84 18.29 14.14
C PRO A 55 3.21 19.57 13.35
N GLY A 56 2.70 19.70 12.13
CA GLY A 56 2.94 20.89 11.28
C GLY A 56 4.16 20.80 10.37
N ALA A 57 5.19 20.01 10.69
CA ALA A 57 6.41 19.95 9.88
C ALA A 57 6.14 19.37 8.47
N MET A 58 5.39 18.26 8.39
CA MET A 58 5.01 17.67 7.11
C MET A 58 4.02 18.53 6.35
N GLU A 59 3.06 19.13 7.05
CA GLU A 59 2.06 20.00 6.46
C GLU A 59 2.72 21.22 5.83
N ALA A 60 3.73 21.80 6.48
CA ALA A 60 4.51 22.90 5.95
C ALA A 60 5.35 22.49 4.72
N GLU A 61 5.85 21.25 4.66
CA GLU A 61 6.52 20.73 3.45
C GLU A 61 5.53 20.54 2.30
N LEU A 62 4.37 19.91 2.56
CA LEU A 62 3.34 19.69 1.54
C LEU A 62 2.73 21.00 1.03
N ALA A 63 2.53 21.99 1.91
CA ALA A 63 1.99 23.29 1.56
C ALA A 63 2.88 24.12 0.60
N ARG A 64 4.14 23.69 0.38
CA ARG A 64 5.06 24.30 -0.59
C ARG A 64 4.88 23.76 -2.00
N MET A 65 4.11 22.69 -2.19
CA MET A 65 3.92 22.01 -3.47
C MET A 65 2.49 22.16 -3.95
N ASP A 66 2.29 22.16 -5.28
CA ASP A 66 0.95 22.07 -5.83
C ASP A 66 0.27 20.74 -5.42
N THR A 67 -0.96 20.83 -4.94
CA THR A 67 -1.70 19.66 -4.43
C THR A 67 -1.98 18.65 -5.55
N ARG A 68 -2.14 19.09 -6.81
CA ARG A 68 -2.30 18.17 -7.95
C ARG A 68 -1.00 17.41 -8.19
N PHE A 69 0.15 18.09 -8.14
CA PHE A 69 1.44 17.43 -8.21
C PHE A 69 1.59 16.33 -7.14
N ILE A 70 1.21 16.61 -5.88
CA ILE A 70 1.23 15.62 -4.79
C ILE A 70 0.40 14.39 -5.15
N PHE A 71 -0.86 14.57 -5.56
CA PHE A 71 -1.74 13.45 -5.90
C PHE A 71 -1.29 12.69 -7.14
N ARG A 72 -0.78 13.38 -8.17
CA ARG A 72 -0.18 12.71 -9.33
C ARG A 72 0.97 11.81 -8.89
N ARG A 73 1.91 12.33 -8.09
CA ARG A 73 3.07 11.57 -7.60
C ARG A 73 2.65 10.34 -6.78
N ILE A 74 1.74 10.52 -5.83
CA ILE A 74 1.31 9.43 -4.92
C ILE A 74 0.51 8.37 -5.68
N LEU A 75 -0.41 8.75 -6.56
CA LEU A 75 -1.30 7.79 -7.24
C LEU A 75 -0.60 7.04 -8.37
N THR A 76 0.39 7.65 -9.04
CA THR A 76 1.05 7.03 -10.20
C THR A 76 2.42 6.43 -9.89
N THR A 77 2.88 6.47 -8.63
CA THR A 77 4.20 5.91 -8.30
C THR A 77 4.21 4.39 -8.50
N ARG A 78 5.27 3.93 -9.17
CA ARG A 78 5.65 2.52 -9.34
C ARG A 78 6.86 2.15 -8.50
N ASP A 79 7.37 3.12 -7.73
CA ASP A 79 8.45 2.90 -6.80
C ASP A 79 7.97 2.01 -5.66
N THR A 80 8.60 0.85 -5.53
CA THR A 80 8.33 -0.14 -4.48
C THR A 80 9.20 0.08 -3.25
N GLY A 81 10.08 1.09 -3.26
CA GLY A 81 10.81 1.59 -2.10
C GLY A 81 9.90 2.36 -1.14
N ALA A 82 10.37 2.59 0.08
CA ALA A 82 9.60 3.33 1.08
C ALA A 82 9.27 4.74 0.59
N ILE A 83 8.00 5.12 0.63
CA ILE A 83 7.58 6.52 0.47
C ILE A 83 8.18 7.32 1.63
N SER A 84 9.33 7.96 1.38
CA SER A 84 10.05 8.76 2.38
C SER A 84 9.41 10.14 2.57
N LEU A 85 8.64 10.59 1.57
CA LEU A 85 8.17 11.97 1.42
C LEU A 85 9.32 12.99 1.59
N SER A 86 10.55 12.58 1.26
CA SER A 86 11.71 13.45 1.29
C SER A 86 11.76 14.33 0.04
N PRO A 87 12.45 15.48 0.07
CA PRO A 87 12.63 16.32 -1.10
C PRO A 87 13.11 15.55 -2.34
N GLU A 88 13.99 14.57 -2.15
CA GLU A 88 14.53 13.71 -3.21
C GLU A 88 13.46 12.79 -3.81
N TRP A 89 12.55 12.27 -2.97
CA TRP A 89 11.48 11.38 -3.43
C TRP A 89 10.40 12.13 -4.20
N TRP A 90 10.08 13.35 -3.78
CA TRP A 90 9.20 14.24 -4.54
C TRP A 90 9.80 14.59 -5.90
N GLY A 91 11.12 14.82 -5.94
CA GLY A 91 11.78 15.38 -7.12
C GLY A 91 11.45 16.87 -7.27
N PRO A 92 11.70 17.45 -8.45
CA PRO A 92 11.40 18.86 -8.69
C PRO A 92 9.91 19.15 -8.46
N PRO A 93 9.56 20.14 -7.62
CA PRO A 93 8.17 20.57 -7.47
C PRO A 93 7.65 21.03 -8.83
N ASP A 94 6.36 20.81 -9.08
CA ASP A 94 5.66 21.17 -10.32
C ASP A 94 6.15 20.47 -11.60
N ARG A 95 6.95 19.40 -11.46
CA ARG A 95 7.25 18.52 -12.60
C ARG A 95 5.95 17.96 -13.15
N ASP A 96 5.76 18.06 -14.46
CA ASP A 96 4.62 17.43 -15.11
C ASP A 96 4.77 15.90 -15.04
N ILE A 97 3.86 15.28 -14.28
CA ILE A 97 3.74 13.83 -14.16
C ILE A 97 2.62 13.40 -15.10
N PRO A 98 2.92 12.62 -16.17
CA PRO A 98 1.91 12.16 -17.10
C PRO A 98 0.92 11.24 -16.40
N LEU A 99 -0.36 11.47 -16.63
CA LEU A 99 -1.43 10.65 -16.06
C LEU A 99 -1.63 9.38 -16.89
N PRO A 100 -1.70 8.21 -16.25
CA PRO A 100 -2.06 6.99 -16.96
C PRO A 100 -3.53 7.02 -17.39
N PRO A 101 -3.94 6.21 -18.39
CA PRO A 101 -5.31 6.22 -18.91
C PRO A 101 -6.41 5.95 -17.86
N TRP A 102 -6.09 5.21 -16.80
CA TRP A 102 -7.01 4.89 -15.72
C TRP A 102 -7.20 6.01 -14.69
N LEU A 103 -6.40 7.09 -14.76
CA LEU A 103 -6.45 8.22 -13.82
C LEU A 103 -6.83 9.53 -14.54
N PRO A 104 -8.14 9.85 -14.65
CA PRO A 104 -8.59 11.09 -15.28
C PRO A 104 -8.09 12.33 -14.54
N LYS A 105 -7.79 13.39 -15.29
CA LYS A 105 -7.35 14.68 -14.73
C LYS A 105 -8.39 15.25 -13.76
N GLU A 106 -9.67 15.11 -14.07
CA GLU A 106 -10.80 15.61 -13.28
C GLU A 106 -10.89 14.92 -11.91
N TYR A 107 -10.41 13.68 -11.79
CA TYR A 107 -10.35 12.98 -10.52
C TYR A 107 -9.26 13.59 -9.62
N VAL A 108 -8.06 13.80 -10.17
CA VAL A 108 -6.97 14.47 -9.47
C VAL A 108 -7.34 15.89 -9.07
N ASP A 109 -8.01 16.63 -9.96
CA ASP A 109 -8.41 18.01 -9.69
C ASP A 109 -9.41 18.11 -8.53
N ARG A 110 -10.34 17.15 -8.41
CA ARG A 110 -11.29 17.08 -7.30
C ARG A 110 -10.61 16.73 -5.98
N LEU A 111 -9.68 15.78 -5.99
CA LEU A 111 -8.88 15.45 -4.81
C LEU A 111 -8.06 16.66 -4.36
N ALA A 112 -7.38 17.32 -5.30
CA ALA A 112 -6.58 18.49 -5.00
C ALA A 112 -7.44 19.61 -4.39
N ALA A 113 -8.55 19.97 -5.02
CA ALA A 113 -9.45 20.99 -4.50
C ALA A 113 -9.94 20.67 -3.08
N LYS A 114 -10.19 19.40 -2.76
CA LYS A 114 -10.61 19.02 -1.41
C LYS A 114 -9.49 19.17 -0.38
N PHE A 115 -8.26 18.78 -0.73
CA PHE A 115 -7.11 18.92 0.17
C PHE A 115 -6.57 20.34 0.25
N ASP A 116 -6.81 21.19 -0.74
CA ASP A 116 -6.58 22.63 -0.66
C ASP A 116 -7.51 23.27 0.40
N GLU A 117 -8.74 22.77 0.54
CA GLU A 117 -9.70 23.23 1.56
C GLU A 117 -9.36 22.68 2.96
N THR A 118 -9.07 21.38 3.07
CA THR A 118 -8.91 20.71 4.38
C THR A 118 -7.48 20.68 4.91
N GLY A 119 -6.50 20.88 4.04
CA GLY A 119 -5.11 20.52 4.30
C GLY A 119 -4.88 19.01 4.45
N PHE A 120 -3.63 18.64 4.70
CA PHE A 120 -3.19 17.24 4.83
C PHE A 120 -3.10 16.72 6.28
N ALA A 121 -3.29 17.59 7.28
CA ALA A 121 -3.06 17.27 8.68
C ALA A 121 -3.89 16.04 9.14
N GLY A 122 -5.16 15.98 8.74
CA GLY A 122 -6.03 14.85 9.07
C GLY A 122 -5.50 13.51 8.54
N ALA A 123 -5.05 13.47 7.29
CA ALA A 123 -4.47 12.27 6.69
C ALA A 123 -3.14 11.86 7.36
N ILE A 124 -2.28 12.84 7.66
CA ILE A 124 -0.97 12.59 8.28
C ILE A 124 -1.09 12.14 9.74
N ASN A 125 -2.09 12.65 10.47
CA ASN A 125 -2.31 12.31 11.87
C ASN A 125 -2.49 10.80 12.10
N PHE A 126 -3.04 10.07 11.13
CA PHE A 126 -3.11 8.60 11.22
C PHE A 126 -1.73 7.96 11.42
N TYR A 127 -0.71 8.45 10.73
CA TYR A 127 0.66 7.95 10.86
C TYR A 127 1.30 8.34 12.20
N ARG A 128 0.98 9.53 12.73
CA ARG A 128 1.45 9.99 14.05
C ARG A 128 0.93 9.10 15.17
N CYS A 129 -0.28 8.57 15.02
CA CYS A 129 -0.89 7.67 15.99
C CYS A 129 -0.39 6.22 15.93
N LEU A 130 0.52 5.83 15.03
CA LEU A 130 0.92 4.41 14.89
C LEU A 130 1.53 3.81 16.17
N ASN A 131 2.33 4.58 16.93
CA ASN A 131 2.86 4.09 18.22
C ASN A 131 1.75 3.96 19.27
N LEU A 132 0.85 4.95 19.34
CA LEU A 132 -0.29 4.90 20.24
C LEU A 132 -1.23 3.74 19.89
N ASN A 133 -1.49 3.51 18.60
CA ASN A 133 -2.26 2.38 18.13
C ASN A 133 -1.61 1.06 18.54
N TRP A 134 -0.27 0.95 18.49
CA TRP A 134 0.46 -0.23 18.96
C TRP A 134 0.26 -0.47 20.47
N GLU A 135 0.37 0.58 21.30
CA GLU A 135 0.12 0.48 22.75
C GLU A 135 -1.33 0.10 23.04
N LEU A 136 -2.27 0.78 22.41
CA LEU A 136 -3.71 0.54 22.60
C LEU A 136 -4.15 -0.81 22.07
N THR A 137 -3.46 -1.38 21.08
CA THR A 137 -3.80 -2.72 20.54
C THR A 137 -3.17 -3.88 21.31
N ALA A 138 -2.41 -3.61 22.38
CA ALA A 138 -1.81 -4.65 23.24
C ALA A 138 -2.81 -5.72 23.72
N PRO A 139 -4.07 -5.41 24.10
CA PRO A 139 -5.05 -6.43 24.50
C PRO A 139 -5.39 -7.47 23.41
N TRP A 140 -5.13 -7.17 22.13
CA TRP A 140 -5.39 -8.09 21.02
C TRP A 140 -4.16 -8.92 20.62
N THR A 141 -3.12 -8.93 21.43
CA THR A 141 -1.93 -9.76 21.19
C THR A 141 -2.32 -11.23 21.07
N GLY A 142 -2.02 -11.84 19.92
CA GLY A 142 -2.35 -13.24 19.62
C GLY A 142 -3.81 -13.51 19.22
N ALA A 143 -4.69 -12.50 19.27
CA ALA A 143 -6.06 -12.63 18.82
C ALA A 143 -6.11 -12.92 17.30
N LYS A 144 -7.16 -13.63 16.87
CA LYS A 144 -7.36 -14.06 15.48
C LYS A 144 -8.56 -13.34 14.86
N VAL A 145 -8.45 -13.00 13.58
CA VAL A 145 -9.58 -12.43 12.82
C VAL A 145 -10.46 -13.56 12.31
N ALA A 146 -11.67 -13.67 12.86
CA ALA A 146 -12.60 -14.77 12.55
C ALA A 146 -13.50 -14.52 11.34
N VAL A 147 -13.49 -13.31 10.77
CA VAL A 147 -14.34 -12.94 9.63
C VAL A 147 -13.81 -13.61 8.35
N PRO A 148 -14.67 -14.23 7.51
CA PRO A 148 -14.27 -14.70 6.19
C PRO A 148 -13.63 -13.57 5.39
N THR A 149 -12.43 -13.80 4.87
CA THR A 149 -11.60 -12.74 4.30
C THR A 149 -11.02 -13.16 2.96
N LYS A 150 -11.07 -12.26 1.98
CA LYS A 150 -10.25 -12.32 0.76
C LYS A 150 -9.26 -11.16 0.79
N TYR A 151 -7.98 -11.46 0.60
CA TYR A 151 -6.92 -10.45 0.50
C TYR A 151 -6.53 -10.25 -0.96
N MET A 152 -6.39 -9.00 -1.38
CA MET A 152 -6.01 -8.63 -2.74
C MET A 152 -4.90 -7.57 -2.69
N ALA A 153 -3.86 -7.75 -3.51
CA ALA A 153 -2.79 -6.79 -3.65
C ALA A 153 -2.35 -6.66 -5.12
N GLY A 154 -1.83 -5.51 -5.49
CA GLY A 154 -1.20 -5.34 -6.81
C GLY A 154 0.15 -6.03 -6.85
N GLU A 155 0.53 -6.54 -8.03
CA GLU A 155 1.85 -7.10 -8.29
C GLU A 155 2.96 -6.10 -7.89
N GLU A 156 2.79 -4.82 -8.23
CA GLU A 156 3.78 -3.79 -7.97
C GLU A 156 3.45 -2.96 -6.72
N ALA A 157 2.63 -3.50 -5.82
CA ALA A 157 2.26 -2.81 -4.60
C ALA A 157 3.46 -2.72 -3.63
N MET A 158 3.88 -1.49 -3.33
CA MET A 158 4.97 -1.21 -2.37
C MET A 158 4.76 -1.91 -1.02
N SER A 159 3.54 -1.98 -0.50
CA SER A 159 3.25 -2.66 0.78
C SER A 159 3.66 -4.14 0.76
N CYS A 160 3.70 -4.75 -0.42
CA CYS A 160 4.02 -6.14 -0.65
C CYS A 160 5.47 -6.34 -1.13
N SER A 161 6.29 -5.31 -1.32
CA SER A 161 7.66 -5.47 -1.83
C SER A 161 8.66 -5.95 -0.77
N TYR A 162 8.33 -5.77 0.51
CA TYR A 162 9.19 -6.17 1.63
C TYR A 162 9.19 -7.69 1.82
N THR A 163 10.39 -8.30 1.88
CA THR A 163 10.57 -9.75 2.05
C THR A 163 9.74 -10.30 3.22
N GLY A 164 9.79 -9.67 4.39
CA GLY A 164 9.04 -10.14 5.56
C GLY A 164 7.52 -10.12 5.37
N VAL A 165 6.99 -9.18 4.58
CA VAL A 165 5.56 -9.10 4.26
C VAL A 165 5.16 -10.22 3.30
N GLN A 166 5.96 -10.47 2.26
CA GLN A 166 5.74 -11.57 1.31
C GLN A 166 5.74 -12.92 2.02
N GLU A 167 6.69 -13.13 2.93
CA GLU A 167 6.75 -14.35 3.73
C GLU A 167 5.54 -14.49 4.63
N TYR A 168 5.13 -13.42 5.32
CA TYR A 168 3.94 -13.43 6.15
C TYR A 168 2.68 -13.78 5.35
N ILE A 169 2.48 -13.17 4.18
CA ILE A 169 1.31 -13.42 3.32
C ILE A 169 1.31 -14.84 2.75
N HIS A 170 2.43 -15.31 2.19
CA HIS A 170 2.47 -16.54 1.38
C HIS A 170 2.96 -17.79 2.12
N LYS A 171 3.68 -17.65 3.25
CA LYS A 171 4.19 -18.79 4.04
C LYS A 171 3.32 -19.12 5.25
N GLY A 172 2.07 -18.68 5.26
CA GLY A 172 1.06 -19.09 6.24
C GLY A 172 0.93 -18.19 7.48
N GLY A 173 1.72 -17.11 7.60
CA GLY A 173 1.58 -16.15 8.70
C GLY A 173 0.20 -15.49 8.73
N LEU A 174 -0.20 -14.88 7.60
CA LEU A 174 -1.50 -14.23 7.43
C LEU A 174 -2.65 -15.22 7.63
N LYS A 175 -2.55 -16.44 7.07
CA LYS A 175 -3.56 -17.50 7.29
C LYS A 175 -3.61 -17.95 8.75
N GLY A 176 -2.48 -17.93 9.45
CA GLY A 176 -2.38 -18.24 10.87
C GLY A 176 -3.07 -17.20 11.75
N ASP A 177 -3.04 -15.92 11.38
CA ASP A 177 -3.71 -14.82 12.10
C ASP A 177 -5.15 -14.58 11.65
N VAL A 178 -5.49 -14.97 10.42
CA VAL A 178 -6.82 -14.87 9.81
C VAL A 178 -7.26 -16.27 9.35
N PRO A 179 -7.78 -17.13 10.27
CA PRO A 179 -8.20 -18.48 9.92
C PRO A 179 -9.25 -18.52 8.81
N GLY A 180 -10.10 -17.49 8.72
CA GLY A 180 -11.11 -17.31 7.68
C GLY A 180 -10.58 -16.79 6.33
N LEU A 181 -9.27 -16.65 6.14
CA LEU A 181 -8.69 -16.22 4.86
C LEU A 181 -8.91 -17.28 3.77
N GLU A 182 -9.78 -17.00 2.81
CA GLU A 182 -10.10 -17.94 1.72
C GLU A 182 -9.09 -17.87 0.57
N GLU A 183 -8.68 -16.67 0.20
CA GLU A 183 -7.89 -16.42 -1.01
C GLU A 183 -6.98 -15.21 -0.84
N VAL A 184 -5.77 -15.33 -1.41
CA VAL A 184 -4.82 -14.24 -1.63
C VAL A 184 -4.70 -14.05 -3.13
N ALA A 185 -5.23 -12.95 -3.66
CA ALA A 185 -5.16 -12.63 -5.09
C ALA A 185 -4.11 -11.55 -5.35
N VAL A 186 -3.31 -11.77 -6.40
CA VAL A 186 -2.35 -10.78 -6.92
C VAL A 186 -2.89 -10.25 -8.24
N VAL A 187 -3.17 -8.96 -8.28
CA VAL A 187 -3.69 -8.26 -9.46
C VAL A 187 -2.50 -7.89 -10.36
N ALA A 188 -2.41 -8.56 -11.50
CA ALA A 188 -1.24 -8.47 -12.38
C ALA A 188 -1.06 -7.08 -12.99
N GLY A 189 0.18 -6.58 -12.99
CA GLY A 189 0.57 -5.27 -13.50
C GLY A 189 -0.02 -4.07 -12.74
N ALA A 190 -0.75 -4.29 -11.64
CA ALA A 190 -1.30 -3.22 -10.82
C ALA A 190 -0.35 -2.82 -9.69
N ALA A 191 -0.31 -1.53 -9.37
CA ALA A 191 0.48 -0.98 -8.27
C ALA A 191 -0.34 -0.90 -6.97
N HIS A 192 -0.19 0.19 -6.21
CA HIS A 192 -0.82 0.36 -4.90
C HIS A 192 -2.35 0.52 -4.96
N CYS A 193 -2.86 1.30 -5.91
CA CYS A 193 -4.29 1.63 -6.02
C CYS A 193 -5.05 0.69 -6.97
N ILE A 194 -5.04 -0.61 -6.68
CA ILE A 194 -5.62 -1.66 -7.56
C ILE A 194 -7.07 -1.39 -7.98
N HIS A 195 -7.87 -0.78 -7.11
CA HIS A 195 -9.28 -0.49 -7.34
C HIS A 195 -9.49 0.66 -8.34
N LEU A 196 -8.50 1.54 -8.51
CA LEU A 196 -8.52 2.58 -9.55
C LEU A 196 -7.90 2.06 -10.84
N GLU A 197 -6.83 1.27 -10.74
CA GLU A 197 -6.06 0.83 -11.90
C GLU A 197 -6.68 -0.35 -12.65
N LYS A 198 -7.28 -1.29 -11.93
CA LYS A 198 -7.94 -2.51 -12.46
C LYS A 198 -9.35 -2.65 -11.89
N PRO A 199 -10.24 -1.66 -12.11
CA PRO A 199 -11.54 -1.61 -11.46
C PRO A 199 -12.41 -2.82 -11.80
N GLU A 200 -12.39 -3.31 -13.04
CA GLU A 200 -13.18 -4.48 -13.45
C GLU A 200 -12.73 -5.76 -12.72
N GLU A 201 -11.42 -6.04 -12.70
CA GLU A 201 -10.85 -7.23 -12.05
C GLU A 201 -11.09 -7.22 -10.54
N VAL A 202 -10.89 -6.07 -9.89
CA VAL A 202 -11.19 -5.91 -8.45
C VAL A 202 -12.68 -6.07 -8.18
N THR A 203 -13.55 -5.50 -9.02
CA THR A 203 -15.01 -5.61 -8.87
C THR A 203 -15.48 -7.05 -9.01
N GLU A 204 -14.95 -7.79 -9.99
CA GLU A 204 -15.25 -9.21 -10.19
C GLU A 204 -14.83 -10.03 -8.96
N HIS A 205 -13.63 -9.80 -8.43
CA HIS A 205 -13.18 -10.46 -7.21
C HIS A 205 -14.07 -10.17 -5.98
N ILE A 206 -14.53 -8.93 -5.82
CA ILE A 206 -15.45 -8.56 -4.75
C ILE A 206 -16.78 -9.29 -4.94
N TYR A 207 -17.37 -9.21 -6.13
CA TYR A 207 -18.66 -9.82 -6.46
C TYR A 207 -18.66 -11.34 -6.25
N ASP A 208 -17.63 -12.03 -6.73
CA ASP A 208 -17.48 -13.48 -6.60
C ASP A 208 -17.26 -13.93 -5.16
N PHE A 209 -16.63 -13.09 -4.33
CA PHE A 209 -16.42 -13.39 -2.92
C PHE A 209 -17.70 -13.21 -2.11
N ILE A 210 -18.38 -12.06 -2.25
CA ILE A 210 -19.57 -11.77 -1.44
C ILE A 210 -20.75 -12.66 -1.78
N LYS A 211 -20.83 -13.20 -3.01
CA LYS A 211 -21.90 -14.14 -3.41
C LYS A 211 -21.81 -15.54 -2.79
N ARG A 212 -20.75 -15.83 -2.05
CA ARG A 212 -20.60 -17.09 -1.30
C ARG A 212 -21.41 -17.08 0.00
N PHE A 213 -21.95 -15.93 0.40
CA PHE A 213 -22.71 -15.68 1.61
C PHE A 213 -24.11 -15.12 1.28
#